data_AF-A0A833EBT9-F1
#
_entry.id   AF-A0A833EBT9-F1
#
_cell.length_a   1.000
_cell.length_b   1.000
_cell.length_c   1.000
_cell.angle_alpha   90.00
_cell.angle_beta   90.00
_cell.angle_gamma   90.00
#
_symmetry.space_group_name_H-M   'P 1'
#
loop_
_entity.id
_entity.type
_entity.pdbx_description
1 polymer ?
#
loop_
_entity_poly.entity_id
_entity_poly.type
_entity_poly.pdbx_seq_one_letter_code
_entity_poly.pdbx_strand_id
1 'polypeptide(L)'
;MRKIITILAFKLAQYYGPLRYSNYSKLLQVLLYFLMVTTSLFTAALTRLLLVQNENYILAVVVLSISIILLLGIYLGVKGGVMSLQSEIDFILVSNVKPRNYLLADLIFQLILLNSILTPSLLVFILIISRTTITNLINTIAMFELTILAAVMLSHVIGLRKSLENDRKVNYVAAALAIVFLFPVFLMAVDAVEFVDYTPLPQVILAKNMMGRGVVFDNLAVVVFFLCLLVIYYKTVNHLSSLVVVTPLLKTALVEVGGVKIVKIPSLLSIRVDESVLISGIKLHVIRIIRDRSILMVSLVALIFLMANMAFSNLMGDSGFSDLAVVTSTILYTAFIPAVLSINWGLFERDNLWVFQVVRDGIRRYAVSLMGSYFIVALLFSFILYVIAYIISGGTPFLVLDSLLAAAIPVFSSLSSVFFSFKLPRPGNVFSVSTLLHILMPMIVSVIFAFPVLVVRTSATLASEPPIPLVILLMAYLIGTAYVVYRRVIGVVVSSV
;
A
#
# COMPACT_ATOMS: atom_id res chain seq x y z
N MET A 1 -7.00 -33.66 2.90
CA MET A 1 -8.32 -32.98 2.83
C MET A 1 -8.84 -32.58 4.21
N ARG A 2 -9.28 -33.50 5.10
CA ARG A 2 -9.91 -33.14 6.39
C ARG A 2 -9.09 -32.16 7.25
N LYS A 3 -7.78 -32.39 7.43
CA LYS A 3 -6.87 -31.47 8.16
C LYS A 3 -6.79 -30.07 7.53
N ILE A 4 -6.78 -29.96 6.20
CA ILE A 4 -6.70 -28.68 5.48
C ILE A 4 -7.97 -27.86 5.72
N ILE A 5 -9.13 -28.51 5.63
CA ILE A 5 -10.45 -27.88 5.87
C ILE A 5 -10.54 -27.36 7.30
N THR A 6 -10.08 -28.14 8.30
CA THR A 6 -10.08 -27.71 9.70
C THR A 6 -9.19 -26.48 9.92
N ILE A 7 -7.99 -26.45 9.35
CA ILE A 7 -7.08 -25.28 9.43
C ILE A 7 -7.71 -24.06 8.76
N LEU A 8 -8.32 -24.25 7.58
CA LEU A 8 -9.00 -23.18 6.86
C LEU A 8 -10.16 -22.59 7.67
N ALA A 9 -11.00 -23.44 8.28
CA ALA A 9 -12.10 -23.02 9.13
C ALA A 9 -11.60 -22.22 10.34
N PHE A 10 -10.49 -22.64 10.95
CA PHE A 10 -9.85 -21.92 12.05
C PHE A 10 -9.34 -20.54 11.60
N LYS A 11 -8.63 -20.44 10.47
CA LYS A 11 -8.19 -19.16 9.89
C LYS A 11 -9.36 -18.21 9.62
N LEU A 12 -10.42 -18.71 8.98
CA LEU A 12 -11.62 -17.91 8.70
C LEU A 12 -12.27 -17.41 10.00
N ALA A 13 -12.37 -18.27 11.02
CA ALA A 13 -12.89 -17.87 12.33
C ALA A 13 -11.99 -16.85 13.03
N GLN A 14 -10.67 -16.90 12.84
CA GLN A 14 -9.75 -15.97 13.48
C GLN A 14 -9.72 -14.60 12.80
N TYR A 15 -9.73 -14.57 11.46
CA TYR A 15 -9.72 -13.31 10.69
C TYR A 15 -11.09 -12.62 10.65
N TYR A 16 -12.18 -13.38 10.50
CA TYR A 16 -13.55 -12.83 10.45
C TYR A 16 -14.30 -12.94 11.80
N GLY A 17 -13.73 -13.58 12.82
CA GLY A 17 -14.34 -13.74 14.14
C GLY A 17 -14.73 -12.43 14.83
N PRO A 18 -13.87 -11.39 14.85
CA PRO A 18 -14.22 -10.09 15.41
C PRO A 18 -15.48 -9.47 14.78
N LEU A 19 -15.71 -9.73 13.48
CA LEU A 19 -16.93 -9.28 12.79
C LEU A 19 -18.18 -10.01 13.30
N ARG A 20 -18.07 -11.18 13.93
CA ARG A 20 -19.25 -11.89 14.47
C ARG A 20 -19.75 -11.26 15.77
N TYR A 21 -18.82 -10.80 16.61
CA TYR A 21 -19.11 -10.37 17.98
C TYR A 21 -19.32 -8.85 18.14
N SER A 22 -18.77 -8.01 17.26
CA SER A 22 -18.88 -6.55 17.38
C SER A 22 -19.76 -5.94 16.29
N ASN A 23 -20.91 -5.36 16.68
CA ASN A 23 -21.79 -4.64 15.76
C ASN A 23 -21.11 -3.42 15.12
N TYR A 24 -20.21 -2.76 15.85
CA TYR A 24 -19.41 -1.65 15.30
C TYR A 24 -18.48 -2.13 14.18
N SER A 25 -17.81 -3.27 14.37
CA SER A 25 -16.94 -3.85 13.35
C SER A 25 -17.73 -4.29 12.11
N LYS A 26 -18.94 -4.85 12.29
CA LYS A 26 -19.86 -5.17 11.19
C LYS A 26 -20.22 -3.93 10.38
N LEU A 27 -20.67 -2.87 11.06
CA LEU A 27 -21.07 -1.62 10.40
C LEU A 27 -19.92 -1.00 9.61
N LEU A 28 -18.72 -0.96 10.19
CA LEU A 28 -17.55 -0.40 9.53
C LEU A 28 -17.13 -1.23 8.31
N GLN A 29 -17.19 -2.56 8.40
CA GLN A 29 -16.91 -3.44 7.27
C GLN A 29 -17.93 -3.26 6.15
N VAL A 30 -19.22 -3.15 6.48
CA VAL A 30 -20.28 -2.86 5.50
C VAL A 30 -20.04 -1.51 4.84
N LEU A 31 -19.69 -0.48 5.60
CA LEU A 31 -19.39 0.85 5.07
C LEU A 31 -18.14 0.83 4.17
N LEU A 32 -17.10 0.07 4.53
CA LEU A 32 -15.92 -0.12 3.70
C LEU A 32 -16.26 -0.82 2.38
N TYR A 33 -17.04 -1.91 2.43
CA TYR A 33 -17.50 -2.60 1.23
C TYR A 33 -18.39 -1.71 0.36
N PHE A 34 -19.31 -0.96 0.97
CA PHE A 34 -20.14 0.01 0.27
C PHE A 34 -19.27 1.06 -0.42
N LEU A 35 -18.28 1.62 0.28
CA LEU A 35 -17.34 2.58 -0.29
C LEU A 35 -16.56 1.96 -1.46
N MET A 36 -16.01 0.75 -1.29
CA MET A 36 -15.28 0.06 -2.35
C MET A 36 -16.14 -0.25 -3.58
N VAL A 37 -17.39 -0.68 -3.38
CA VAL A 37 -18.33 -0.96 -4.48
C VAL A 37 -18.75 0.33 -5.17
N THR A 38 -19.10 1.38 -4.43
CA THR A 38 -19.50 2.67 -5.01
C THR A 38 -18.37 3.34 -5.77
N THR A 39 -17.14 3.34 -5.24
CA THR A 39 -15.97 3.84 -5.97
C THR A 39 -15.69 3.02 -7.21
N SER A 40 -15.72 1.68 -7.10
CA SER A 40 -15.55 0.77 -8.23
C SER A 40 -16.60 1.01 -9.33
N LEU A 41 -17.88 1.10 -8.97
CA LEU A 41 -18.97 1.39 -9.91
C LEU A 41 -18.82 2.76 -10.56
N PHE A 42 -18.45 3.77 -9.78
CA PHE A 42 -18.20 5.12 -10.30
C PHE A 42 -17.01 5.12 -11.28
N THR A 43 -15.90 4.48 -10.93
CA THR A 43 -14.75 4.32 -11.81
C THR A 43 -15.14 3.58 -13.08
N ALA A 44 -15.89 2.48 -12.99
CA ALA A 44 -16.36 1.73 -14.15
C ALA A 44 -17.27 2.57 -15.05
N ALA A 45 -18.21 3.30 -14.47
CA ALA A 45 -19.13 4.18 -15.20
C ALA A 45 -18.38 5.35 -15.86
N LEU A 46 -17.46 5.99 -15.14
CA LEU A 46 -16.63 7.09 -15.66
C LEU A 46 -15.73 6.62 -16.80
N THR A 47 -15.02 5.50 -16.60
CA THR A 47 -14.19 4.84 -17.62
C THR A 47 -15.03 4.52 -18.84
N ARG A 48 -16.23 3.97 -18.65
CA ARG A 48 -17.17 3.69 -19.73
C ARG A 48 -17.67 4.95 -20.44
N LEU A 49 -17.93 6.04 -19.75
CA LEU A 49 -18.43 7.29 -20.32
C LEU A 49 -17.35 8.03 -21.12
N LEU A 50 -16.10 7.97 -20.67
CA LEU A 50 -14.99 8.73 -21.26
C LEU A 50 -14.25 7.94 -22.35
N LEU A 51 -14.14 6.61 -22.25
CA LEU A 51 -13.32 5.78 -23.15
C LEU A 51 -14.12 5.03 -24.22
N VAL A 52 -15.30 5.53 -24.60
CA VAL A 52 -16.36 4.81 -25.35
C VAL A 52 -15.91 4.21 -26.70
N GLN A 53 -14.76 4.59 -27.28
CA GLN A 53 -14.46 4.27 -28.68
C GLN A 53 -13.12 3.57 -28.97
N ASN A 54 -12.18 3.45 -28.02
CA ASN A 54 -10.85 2.90 -28.33
C ASN A 54 -10.55 1.62 -27.53
N GLU A 55 -10.53 0.48 -28.22
CA GLU A 55 -10.23 -0.83 -27.62
C GLU A 55 -8.84 -0.89 -26.97
N ASN A 56 -7.86 -0.11 -27.43
CA ASN A 56 -6.52 -0.08 -26.85
C ASN A 56 -6.51 0.58 -25.47
N TYR A 57 -7.38 1.57 -25.24
CA TYR A 57 -7.54 2.20 -23.92
C TYR A 57 -8.28 1.28 -22.95
N ILE A 58 -9.29 0.55 -23.43
CA ILE A 58 -9.97 -0.48 -22.62
C ILE A 58 -8.97 -1.57 -22.22
N LEU A 59 -8.15 -2.05 -23.16
CA LEU A 59 -7.07 -3.00 -22.88
C LEU A 59 -6.11 -2.44 -21.82
N ALA A 60 -5.68 -1.18 -21.96
CA ALA A 60 -4.78 -0.55 -21.02
C ALA A 60 -5.35 -0.46 -19.59
N VAL A 61 -6.64 -0.14 -19.42
CA VAL A 61 -7.28 -0.13 -18.09
C VAL A 61 -7.32 -1.53 -17.47
N VAL A 62 -7.60 -2.56 -18.26
CA VAL A 62 -7.59 -3.96 -17.80
C VAL A 62 -6.16 -4.38 -17.41
N VAL A 63 -5.17 -4.06 -18.25
CA VAL A 63 -3.74 -4.33 -17.97
C VAL A 63 -3.27 -3.62 -16.71
N LEU A 64 -3.63 -2.35 -16.52
CA LEU A 64 -3.32 -1.58 -15.33
C LEU A 64 -3.80 -2.31 -14.08
N SER A 65 -5.05 -2.76 -14.10
CA SER A 65 -5.69 -3.43 -12.97
C SER A 65 -5.03 -4.80 -12.67
N ILE A 66 -4.74 -5.61 -13.68
CA ILE A 66 -4.01 -6.88 -13.52
C ILE A 66 -2.60 -6.64 -12.97
N SER A 67 -1.90 -5.62 -13.49
CA SER A 67 -0.55 -5.25 -13.04
C SER A 67 -0.53 -4.89 -11.56
N ILE A 68 -1.51 -4.10 -11.09
CA ILE A 68 -1.65 -3.73 -9.68
C ILE A 68 -1.88 -4.98 -8.81
N ILE A 69 -2.74 -5.92 -9.23
CA ILE A 69 -2.99 -7.16 -8.46
C ILE A 69 -1.72 -8.00 -8.34
N LEU A 70 -0.95 -8.17 -9.42
CA LEU A 70 0.31 -8.91 -9.39
C LEU A 70 1.38 -8.20 -8.55
N LEU A 71 1.49 -6.88 -8.65
CA LEU A 71 2.38 -6.06 -7.82
C LEU A 71 2.04 -6.16 -6.33
N LEU A 72 0.75 -6.19 -5.98
CA LEU A 72 0.29 -6.47 -4.62
C LEU A 72 0.72 -7.87 -4.16
N GLY A 73 0.63 -8.88 -5.03
CA GLY A 73 1.14 -10.22 -4.73
C GLY A 73 2.64 -10.24 -4.42
N ILE A 74 3.46 -9.58 -5.23
CA ILE A 74 4.91 -9.42 -4.97
C ILE A 74 5.16 -8.72 -3.64
N TYR A 75 4.43 -7.63 -3.41
CA TYR A 75 4.53 -6.84 -2.19
C TYR A 75 4.24 -7.68 -0.93
N LEU A 76 3.12 -8.43 -0.94
CA LEU A 76 2.76 -9.36 0.12
C LEU A 76 3.84 -10.43 0.33
N GLY A 77 4.43 -10.92 -0.77
CA GLY A 77 5.53 -11.88 -0.74
C GLY A 77 6.80 -11.35 -0.09
N VAL A 78 7.25 -10.14 -0.45
CA VAL A 78 8.41 -9.49 0.17
C VAL A 78 8.20 -9.32 1.68
N LYS A 79 6.96 -9.23 2.14
CA LYS A 79 6.61 -9.10 3.57
C LYS A 79 6.48 -10.42 4.33
N GLY A 80 6.60 -11.56 3.66
CA GLY A 80 6.54 -12.87 4.31
C GLY A 80 5.61 -13.84 3.60
N GLY A 81 4.75 -13.35 2.70
CA GLY A 81 3.97 -14.16 1.76
C GLY A 81 2.86 -15.02 2.35
N VAL A 82 2.98 -15.46 3.60
CA VAL A 82 2.04 -16.33 4.31
C VAL A 82 1.29 -15.51 5.36
N MET A 83 -0.04 -15.48 5.28
CA MET A 83 -0.86 -14.69 6.19
C MET A 83 -1.25 -15.51 7.39
N SER A 84 -0.54 -15.33 8.49
CA SER A 84 -0.88 -15.99 9.75
C SER A 84 -0.79 -15.03 10.93
N LEU A 85 -1.45 -15.41 12.02
CA LEU A 85 -1.33 -14.71 13.29
C LEU A 85 -0.39 -15.47 14.22
N GLN A 86 0.29 -14.77 15.14
CA GLN A 86 1.25 -15.37 16.07
C GLN A 86 0.70 -16.60 16.80
N SER A 87 -0.56 -16.56 17.23
CA SER A 87 -1.24 -17.69 17.88
C SER A 87 -1.50 -18.88 16.95
N GLU A 88 -1.64 -18.69 15.63
CA GLU A 88 -1.69 -19.80 14.67
C GLU A 88 -0.35 -20.52 14.62
N ILE A 89 0.75 -19.76 14.69
CA ILE A 89 2.12 -20.28 14.68
C ILE A 89 2.31 -21.19 15.89
N ASP A 90 2.01 -20.68 17.09
CA ASP A 90 2.21 -21.42 18.34
C ASP A 90 1.37 -22.71 18.35
N PHE A 91 0.16 -22.68 17.78
CA PHE A 91 -0.67 -23.87 17.62
C PHE A 91 -0.10 -24.89 16.61
N ILE A 92 0.43 -24.44 15.47
CA ILE A 92 1.02 -25.32 14.45
C ILE A 92 2.32 -25.94 14.96
N LEU A 93 3.15 -25.17 15.66
CA LEU A 93 4.40 -25.63 16.25
C LEU A 93 4.19 -26.77 17.24
N VAL A 94 3.06 -26.77 17.95
CA VAL A 94 2.73 -27.79 18.96
C VAL A 94 1.85 -28.92 18.39
N SER A 95 1.33 -28.79 17.17
CA SER A 95 0.43 -29.77 16.56
C SER A 95 1.09 -30.64 15.48
N ASN A 96 0.59 -31.86 15.31
CA ASN A 96 1.09 -32.81 14.28
C ASN A 96 0.50 -32.49 12.89
N VAL A 97 0.78 -31.28 12.40
CA VAL A 97 0.36 -30.76 11.08
C VAL A 97 1.60 -30.63 10.19
N LYS A 98 1.60 -31.33 9.05
CA LYS A 98 2.66 -31.17 8.04
C LYS A 98 2.64 -29.74 7.47
N PRO A 99 3.78 -29.03 7.36
CA PRO A 99 3.85 -27.66 6.83
C PRO A 99 3.16 -27.47 5.48
N ARG A 100 3.30 -28.45 4.56
CA ARG A 100 2.61 -28.44 3.26
C ARG A 100 1.08 -28.34 3.38
N ASN A 101 0.48 -29.01 4.36
CA ASN A 101 -0.98 -28.95 4.54
C ASN A 101 -1.42 -27.58 5.06
N TYR A 102 -0.60 -26.95 5.90
CA TYR A 102 -0.84 -25.59 6.37
C TYR A 102 -0.73 -24.57 5.23
N LEU A 103 0.33 -24.64 4.42
CA LEU A 103 0.54 -23.73 3.30
C LEU A 103 -0.55 -23.85 2.23
N LEU A 104 -1.03 -25.07 1.95
CA LEU A 104 -2.19 -25.24 1.06
C LEU A 104 -3.47 -24.64 1.66
N ALA A 105 -3.70 -24.80 2.96
CA ALA A 105 -4.83 -24.15 3.63
C ALA A 105 -4.69 -22.62 3.61
N ASP A 106 -3.48 -22.10 3.77
CA ASP A 106 -3.19 -20.67 3.69
C ASP A 106 -3.35 -20.11 2.27
N LEU A 107 -2.93 -20.85 1.25
CA LEU A 107 -3.13 -20.48 -0.16
C LEU A 107 -4.63 -20.33 -0.44
N ILE A 108 -5.44 -21.31 -0.04
CA ILE A 108 -6.91 -21.27 -0.19
C ILE A 108 -7.50 -20.11 0.62
N PHE A 109 -7.02 -19.89 1.84
CA PHE A 109 -7.46 -18.78 2.67
C PHE A 109 -7.17 -17.42 2.00
N GLN A 110 -5.96 -17.22 1.48
CA GLN A 110 -5.58 -15.99 0.78
C GLN A 110 -6.37 -15.80 -0.51
N LEU A 111 -6.67 -16.87 -1.26
CA LEU A 111 -7.56 -16.81 -2.42
C LEU A 111 -8.95 -16.30 -2.03
N ILE A 112 -9.54 -16.84 -0.95
CA ILE A 112 -10.86 -16.39 -0.44
C ILE A 112 -10.79 -14.94 0.04
N LEU A 113 -9.76 -14.59 0.80
CA LEU A 113 -9.57 -13.26 1.35
C LEU A 113 -9.40 -12.22 0.24
N LEU A 114 -8.52 -12.48 -0.73
CA LEU A 114 -8.23 -11.57 -1.82
C LEU A 114 -9.43 -11.43 -2.75
N ASN A 115 -10.14 -12.52 -3.05
CA ASN A 115 -11.40 -12.43 -3.78
C ASN A 115 -12.44 -11.60 -3.03
N SER A 116 -12.58 -11.78 -1.72
CA SER A 116 -13.52 -10.98 -0.92
C SER A 116 -13.20 -9.48 -1.05
N ILE A 117 -11.93 -9.10 -0.96
CA ILE A 117 -11.48 -7.71 -1.05
C ILE A 117 -11.58 -7.15 -2.48
N LEU A 118 -11.27 -7.97 -3.50
CA LEU A 118 -11.21 -7.55 -4.91
C LEU A 118 -12.52 -7.78 -5.69
N THR A 119 -13.56 -8.35 -5.08
CA THR A 119 -14.88 -8.52 -5.71
C THR A 119 -15.45 -7.20 -6.26
N PRO A 120 -15.33 -6.04 -5.56
CA PRO A 120 -15.71 -4.76 -6.13
C PRO A 120 -14.95 -4.41 -7.42
N SER A 121 -13.65 -4.74 -7.49
CA SER A 121 -12.84 -4.56 -8.69
C SER A 121 -13.26 -5.50 -9.82
N LEU A 122 -13.66 -6.74 -9.53
CA LEU A 122 -14.25 -7.65 -10.52
C LEU A 122 -15.50 -7.05 -11.20
N LEU A 123 -16.35 -6.35 -10.44
CA LEU A 123 -17.50 -5.64 -11.02
C LEU A 123 -17.05 -4.57 -12.03
N VAL A 124 -15.93 -3.89 -11.79
CA VAL A 124 -15.34 -2.94 -12.75
C VAL A 124 -14.97 -3.63 -14.04
N PHE A 125 -14.26 -4.77 -13.98
CA PHE A 125 -13.89 -5.54 -15.17
C PHE A 125 -15.11 -6.02 -15.93
N ILE A 126 -16.08 -6.62 -15.23
CA ILE A 126 -17.32 -7.10 -15.84
C ILE A 126 -18.02 -5.94 -16.53
N LEU A 127 -18.18 -4.80 -15.86
CA LEU A 127 -18.82 -3.65 -16.48
C LEU A 127 -18.00 -3.12 -17.66
N ILE A 128 -16.71 -2.86 -17.54
CA ILE A 128 -15.90 -2.36 -18.67
C ILE A 128 -15.97 -3.32 -19.88
N ILE A 129 -15.96 -4.63 -19.67
CA ILE A 129 -15.86 -5.66 -20.73
C ILE A 129 -17.22 -6.16 -21.24
N SER A 130 -18.31 -6.01 -20.47
CA SER A 130 -19.65 -6.56 -20.80
C SER A 130 -20.33 -5.95 -22.02
N ARG A 131 -19.63 -5.14 -22.83
CA ARG A 131 -20.04 -4.86 -24.22
C ARG A 131 -20.03 -6.11 -25.09
N THR A 132 -19.39 -7.19 -24.63
CA THR A 132 -19.13 -8.38 -25.41
C THR A 132 -19.92 -9.60 -24.93
N THR A 133 -20.02 -10.60 -25.79
CA THR A 133 -20.83 -11.83 -25.67
C THR A 133 -20.68 -12.57 -24.33
N ILE A 134 -21.65 -13.41 -23.96
CA ILE A 134 -21.63 -14.25 -22.73
C ILE A 134 -20.33 -15.07 -22.60
N THR A 135 -19.74 -15.49 -23.72
CA THR A 135 -18.45 -16.19 -23.76
C THR A 135 -17.30 -15.37 -23.18
N ASN A 136 -17.29 -14.05 -23.39
CA ASN A 136 -16.27 -13.16 -22.85
C ASN A 136 -16.44 -12.93 -21.35
N LEU A 137 -17.66 -13.06 -20.81
CA LEU A 137 -17.88 -13.00 -19.37
C LEU A 137 -17.21 -14.16 -18.64
N ILE A 138 -17.36 -15.39 -19.16
CA ILE A 138 -16.72 -16.59 -18.60
C ILE A 138 -15.19 -16.44 -18.66
N ASN A 139 -14.66 -16.01 -19.81
CA ASN A 139 -13.23 -15.77 -19.98
C ASN A 139 -12.72 -14.68 -19.03
N THR A 140 -13.49 -13.59 -18.84
CA THR A 140 -13.14 -12.51 -17.91
C THR A 140 -13.02 -13.02 -16.48
N ILE A 141 -14.02 -13.77 -15.99
CA ILE A 141 -14.01 -14.36 -14.66
C ILE A 141 -12.82 -15.32 -14.52
N ALA A 142 -12.62 -16.20 -15.49
CA ALA A 142 -11.52 -17.18 -15.46
C ALA A 142 -10.13 -16.52 -15.40
N MET A 143 -9.88 -15.51 -16.24
CA MET A 143 -8.59 -14.79 -16.26
C MET A 143 -8.39 -13.94 -15.00
N PHE A 144 -9.47 -13.43 -14.40
CA PHE A 144 -9.41 -12.68 -13.14
C PHE A 144 -9.02 -13.60 -11.99
N GLU A 145 -9.63 -14.77 -11.89
CA GLU A 145 -9.26 -15.79 -10.90
C GLU A 145 -7.83 -16.29 -11.10
N LEU A 146 -7.39 -16.49 -12.34
CA LEU A 146 -6.00 -16.83 -12.65
C LEU A 146 -5.03 -15.73 -12.20
N THR A 147 -5.41 -14.45 -12.36
CA THR A 147 -4.59 -13.32 -11.89
C THR A 147 -4.46 -13.32 -10.38
N ILE A 148 -5.55 -13.53 -9.65
CA ILE A 148 -5.54 -13.63 -8.18
C ILE A 148 -4.70 -14.83 -7.74
N LEU A 149 -4.85 -15.98 -8.40
CA LEU A 149 -4.05 -17.16 -8.14
C LEU A 149 -2.56 -16.90 -8.35
N ALA A 150 -2.17 -16.26 -9.45
CA ALA A 150 -0.79 -15.88 -9.72
C ALA A 150 -0.25 -14.95 -8.63
N ALA A 151 -1.02 -13.93 -8.21
CA ALA A 151 -0.62 -13.00 -7.17
C ALA A 151 -0.39 -13.69 -5.81
N VAL A 152 -1.30 -14.60 -5.41
CA VAL A 152 -1.18 -15.37 -4.17
C VAL A 152 0.00 -16.35 -4.23
N MET A 153 0.21 -17.02 -5.36
CA MET A 153 1.35 -17.91 -5.55
C MET A 153 2.68 -17.16 -5.55
N LEU A 154 2.76 -16.00 -6.20
CA LEU A 154 3.94 -15.12 -6.15
C LEU A 154 4.23 -14.66 -4.72
N SER A 155 3.18 -14.26 -3.99
CA SER A 155 3.28 -13.90 -2.57
C SER A 155 3.90 -15.04 -1.77
N HIS A 156 3.33 -16.25 -1.85
CA HIS A 156 3.86 -17.43 -1.18
C HIS A 156 5.30 -17.76 -1.58
N VAL A 157 5.61 -17.82 -2.88
CA VAL A 157 6.94 -18.19 -3.37
C VAL A 157 8.00 -17.22 -2.88
N ILE A 158 7.77 -15.91 -3.02
CA ILE A 158 8.72 -14.88 -2.61
C ILE A 158 8.88 -14.91 -1.09
N GLY A 159 7.78 -14.98 -0.35
CA GLY A 159 7.80 -15.10 1.11
C GLY A 159 8.62 -16.29 1.56
N LEU A 160 8.22 -17.49 1.16
CA LEU A 160 8.87 -18.75 1.53
C LEU A 160 10.36 -18.73 1.15
N ARG A 161 10.72 -18.32 -0.07
CA ARG A 161 12.12 -18.25 -0.49
C ARG A 161 12.93 -17.25 0.32
N LYS A 162 12.34 -16.12 0.73
CA LYS A 162 13.01 -15.14 1.59
C LYS A 162 13.38 -15.72 2.96
N SER A 163 12.60 -16.67 3.48
CA SER A 163 12.93 -17.40 4.72
C SER A 163 13.95 -18.53 4.52
N LEU A 164 13.98 -19.15 3.34
CA LEU A 164 14.85 -20.29 3.02
C LEU A 164 16.23 -19.87 2.50
N GLU A 165 16.30 -18.76 1.78
CA GLU A 165 17.47 -18.29 1.07
C GLU A 165 17.98 -16.94 1.61
N ASN A 166 19.00 -16.37 0.98
CA ASN A 166 19.46 -15.03 1.32
C ASN A 166 18.41 -13.99 0.92
N ASP A 167 17.77 -13.38 1.93
CA ASP A 167 16.82 -12.26 1.86
C ASP A 167 17.19 -11.21 0.78
N ARG A 168 18.46 -10.84 0.62
CA ARG A 168 18.87 -9.87 -0.42
C ARG A 168 18.61 -10.37 -1.84
N LYS A 169 18.97 -11.61 -2.14
CA LYS A 169 18.79 -12.19 -3.49
C LYS A 169 17.31 -12.25 -3.85
N VAL A 170 16.47 -12.68 -2.90
CA VAL A 170 15.03 -12.78 -3.10
C VAL A 170 14.40 -11.40 -3.28
N ASN A 171 14.83 -10.38 -2.52
CA ASN A 171 14.35 -9.01 -2.72
C ASN A 171 14.76 -8.44 -4.09
N TYR A 172 15.95 -8.76 -4.62
CA TYR A 172 16.34 -8.34 -5.98
C TYR A 172 15.48 -8.99 -7.05
N VAL A 173 15.19 -10.29 -6.93
CA VAL A 173 14.29 -10.99 -7.85
C VAL A 173 12.88 -10.42 -7.77
N ALA A 174 12.37 -10.16 -6.56
CA ALA A 174 11.08 -9.54 -6.35
C ALA A 174 11.02 -8.12 -6.95
N ALA A 175 12.08 -7.32 -6.80
CA ALA A 175 12.18 -6.00 -7.41
C ALA A 175 12.23 -6.08 -8.94
N ALA A 176 12.97 -7.02 -9.52
CA ALA A 176 13.00 -7.23 -10.96
C ALA A 176 11.62 -7.64 -11.51
N LEU A 177 10.92 -8.56 -10.85
CA LEU A 177 9.55 -8.93 -11.20
C LEU A 177 8.59 -7.73 -11.06
N ALA A 178 8.76 -6.91 -10.02
CA ALA A 178 7.97 -5.70 -9.84
C ALA A 178 8.19 -4.73 -11.00
N ILE A 179 9.44 -4.50 -11.42
CA ILE A 179 9.75 -3.65 -12.60
C ILE A 179 9.07 -4.19 -13.86
N VAL A 180 9.12 -5.51 -14.08
CA VAL A 180 8.46 -6.16 -15.24
C VAL A 180 6.94 -5.95 -15.23
N PHE A 181 6.28 -6.09 -14.07
CA PHE A 181 4.84 -5.86 -13.97
C PHE A 181 4.45 -4.37 -13.97
N LEU A 182 5.34 -3.49 -13.54
CA LEU A 182 5.13 -2.05 -13.57
C LEU A 182 5.38 -1.46 -14.96
N PHE A 183 6.12 -2.15 -15.84
CA PHE A 183 6.49 -1.63 -17.16
C PHE A 183 5.30 -1.19 -18.04
N PRO A 184 4.22 -1.98 -18.22
CA PRO A 184 3.05 -1.49 -18.96
C PRO A 184 2.37 -0.28 -18.31
N VAL A 185 2.38 -0.23 -16.98
CA VAL A 185 1.82 0.91 -16.21
C VAL A 185 2.67 2.16 -16.44
N PHE A 186 3.99 2.01 -16.51
CA PHE A 186 4.89 3.08 -16.87
C PHE A 186 4.63 3.60 -18.29
N LEU A 187 4.45 2.72 -19.27
CA LEU A 187 4.10 3.12 -20.64
C LEU A 187 2.81 3.96 -20.67
N MET A 188 1.78 3.56 -19.93
CA MET A 188 0.54 4.34 -19.81
C MET A 188 0.78 5.69 -19.12
N ALA A 189 1.58 5.70 -18.05
CA ALA A 189 1.89 6.91 -17.31
C ALA A 189 2.66 7.94 -18.15
N VAL A 190 3.46 7.53 -19.14
CA VAL A 190 4.16 8.45 -20.06
C VAL A 190 3.41 8.70 -21.39
N ASP A 191 2.11 8.39 -21.43
CA ASP A 191 1.23 8.55 -22.59
C ASP A 191 1.64 7.73 -23.83
N ALA A 192 2.30 6.59 -23.59
CA ALA A 192 2.75 5.64 -24.60
C ALA A 192 1.80 4.41 -24.68
N VAL A 193 0.48 4.64 -24.57
CA VAL A 193 -0.56 3.59 -24.45
C VAL A 193 -0.56 2.63 -25.63
N GLU A 194 -0.24 3.12 -26.84
CA GLU A 194 -0.18 2.31 -28.06
C GLU A 194 0.84 1.17 -27.96
N PHE A 195 1.90 1.33 -27.17
CA PHE A 195 2.94 0.31 -27.00
C PHE A 195 2.55 -0.82 -26.05
N VAL A 196 1.49 -0.65 -25.25
CA VAL A 196 1.05 -1.66 -24.26
C VAL A 196 0.69 -2.98 -24.94
N ASP A 197 -0.03 -2.92 -26.06
CA ASP A 197 -0.51 -4.09 -26.80
C ASP A 197 0.65 -4.97 -27.31
N TYR A 198 1.80 -4.36 -27.63
CA TYR A 198 2.96 -5.07 -28.18
C TYR A 198 3.86 -5.73 -27.11
N THR A 199 3.58 -5.53 -25.82
CA THR A 199 4.41 -6.12 -24.76
C THR A 199 4.05 -7.60 -24.54
N PRO A 200 4.99 -8.55 -24.68
CA PRO A 200 4.73 -9.98 -24.51
C PRO A 200 4.75 -10.39 -23.03
N LEU A 201 4.01 -9.64 -22.20
CA LEU A 201 4.01 -9.80 -20.75
C LEU A 201 2.75 -10.52 -20.27
N PRO A 202 2.83 -11.37 -19.23
CA PRO A 202 1.70 -12.18 -18.77
C PRO A 202 0.43 -11.36 -18.47
N GLN A 203 0.59 -10.19 -17.85
CA GLN A 203 -0.53 -9.30 -17.53
C GLN A 203 -1.23 -8.71 -18.76
N VAL A 204 -0.48 -8.47 -19.84
CA VAL A 204 -1.03 -7.97 -21.10
C VAL A 204 -1.79 -9.08 -21.82
N ILE A 205 -1.21 -10.27 -21.86
CA ILE A 205 -1.86 -11.42 -22.49
C ILE A 205 -3.14 -11.82 -21.74
N LEU A 206 -3.12 -11.82 -20.39
CA LEU A 206 -4.31 -12.07 -19.58
C LEU A 206 -5.42 -11.05 -19.89
N ALA A 207 -5.07 -9.76 -20.00
CA ALA A 207 -6.02 -8.71 -20.36
C ALA A 207 -6.62 -8.92 -21.77
N LYS A 208 -5.78 -9.27 -22.77
CA LYS A 208 -6.26 -9.60 -24.12
C LYS A 208 -7.26 -10.76 -24.10
N ASN A 209 -6.98 -11.80 -23.32
CA ASN A 209 -7.88 -12.93 -23.16
C ASN A 209 -9.21 -12.56 -22.49
N MET A 210 -9.19 -11.69 -21.48
CA MET A 210 -10.42 -11.15 -20.88
C MET A 210 -11.30 -10.46 -21.92
N MET A 211 -10.68 -9.73 -22.85
CA MET A 211 -11.38 -9.02 -23.93
C MET A 211 -11.75 -9.90 -25.14
N GLY A 212 -11.38 -11.19 -25.14
CA GLY A 212 -11.58 -12.08 -26.29
C GLY A 212 -10.62 -11.85 -27.46
N ARG A 213 -9.52 -11.09 -27.25
CA ARG A 213 -8.45 -10.79 -28.22
C ARG A 213 -7.24 -11.73 -28.10
N GLY A 214 -7.37 -12.83 -27.37
CA GLY A 214 -6.27 -13.77 -27.13
C GLY A 214 -5.82 -14.50 -28.40
N VAL A 215 -4.51 -14.59 -28.62
CA VAL A 215 -3.90 -15.34 -29.71
C VAL A 215 -3.30 -16.64 -29.18
N VAL A 216 -3.33 -17.72 -29.97
CA VAL A 216 -2.87 -19.06 -29.54
C VAL A 216 -1.43 -19.05 -28.99
N PHE A 217 -0.51 -18.35 -29.65
CA PHE A 217 0.89 -18.25 -29.20
C PHE A 217 1.05 -17.49 -27.88
N ASP A 218 0.32 -16.39 -27.70
CA ASP A 218 0.29 -15.64 -26.45
C ASP A 218 -0.27 -16.51 -25.31
N ASN A 219 -1.30 -17.30 -25.60
CA ASN A 219 -1.91 -18.21 -24.62
C ASN A 219 -0.94 -19.31 -24.19
N LEU A 220 -0.09 -19.81 -25.11
CA LEU A 220 0.96 -20.75 -24.77
C LEU A 220 1.99 -20.12 -23.82
N ALA A 221 2.36 -18.85 -24.01
CA ALA A 221 3.26 -18.14 -23.11
C ALA A 221 2.65 -17.99 -21.70
N VAL A 222 1.36 -17.69 -21.58
CA VAL A 222 0.66 -17.65 -20.28
C VAL A 222 0.62 -19.02 -19.61
N VAL A 223 0.31 -20.08 -20.36
CA VAL A 223 0.35 -21.46 -19.83
C VAL A 223 1.74 -21.80 -19.31
N VAL A 224 2.80 -21.48 -20.07
CA VAL A 224 4.19 -21.67 -19.64
C VAL A 224 4.49 -20.87 -18.37
N PHE A 225 4.07 -19.61 -18.29
CA PHE A 225 4.23 -18.78 -17.09
C PHE A 225 3.59 -19.42 -15.86
N PHE A 226 2.33 -19.87 -15.96
CA PHE A 226 1.62 -20.52 -14.85
C PHE A 226 2.23 -21.88 -14.48
N LEU A 227 2.65 -22.68 -15.46
CA LEU A 227 3.33 -23.95 -15.22
C LEU A 227 4.67 -23.72 -14.48
N CYS A 228 5.47 -22.74 -14.92
CA CYS A 228 6.69 -22.35 -14.24
C CYS A 228 6.42 -21.90 -12.80
N LEU A 229 5.43 -21.04 -12.58
CA LEU A 229 5.06 -20.58 -11.24
C LEU A 229 4.60 -21.75 -10.35
N LEU A 230 3.84 -22.70 -10.90
CA LEU A 230 3.37 -23.89 -10.20
C LEU A 230 4.50 -24.85 -9.86
N VAL A 231 5.44 -25.08 -10.78
CA VAL A 231 6.63 -25.91 -10.53
C VAL A 231 7.51 -25.26 -9.46
N ILE A 232 7.74 -23.94 -9.53
CA ILE A 232 8.50 -23.19 -8.52
C ILE A 232 7.79 -23.27 -7.17
N TYR A 233 6.48 -23.07 -7.12
CA TYR A 233 5.68 -23.18 -5.90
C TYR A 233 5.79 -24.58 -5.30
N TYR A 234 5.54 -25.63 -6.10
CA TYR A 234 5.63 -27.02 -5.66
C TYR A 234 7.00 -27.37 -5.11
N LYS A 235 8.07 -26.97 -5.81
CA LYS A 235 9.46 -27.19 -5.37
C LYS A 235 9.73 -26.46 -4.05
N THR A 236 9.30 -25.20 -3.93
CA THR A 236 9.52 -24.39 -2.73
C THR A 236 8.79 -24.97 -1.51
N VAL A 237 7.54 -25.43 -1.69
CA VAL A 237 6.74 -26.04 -0.62
C VAL A 237 7.31 -27.39 -0.18
N ASN A 238 7.85 -28.19 -1.11
CA ASN A 238 8.41 -29.51 -0.78
C ASN A 238 9.77 -29.44 -0.07
N HIS A 239 10.54 -28.36 -0.23
CA HIS A 239 11.81 -28.18 0.48
C HIS A 239 11.66 -27.79 1.96
N LEU A 240 10.43 -27.57 2.44
CA LEU A 240 10.16 -27.21 3.84
C LEU A 240 10.15 -28.46 4.73
N SER A 241 11.32 -28.84 5.21
CA SER A 241 11.50 -29.94 6.17
C SER A 241 11.43 -29.50 7.63
N SER A 242 11.59 -28.20 7.95
CA SER A 242 11.70 -27.71 9.34
C SER A 242 10.73 -26.56 9.67
N LEU A 243 10.13 -26.62 10.86
CA LEU A 243 9.17 -25.64 11.40
C LEU A 243 9.77 -24.24 11.67
N VAL A 244 11.08 -24.16 11.93
CA VAL A 244 11.84 -22.92 12.25
C VAL A 244 11.80 -21.89 11.11
N VAL A 245 11.67 -22.36 9.86
CA VAL A 245 11.63 -21.53 8.66
C VAL A 245 10.29 -20.80 8.51
N VAL A 246 9.22 -21.32 9.12
CA VAL A 246 7.88 -20.76 8.96
C VAL A 246 7.70 -19.52 9.83
N THR A 247 8.23 -19.51 11.06
CA THR A 247 8.14 -18.40 12.04
C THR A 247 8.34 -16.95 11.53
N PRO A 248 9.35 -16.64 10.69
CA PRO A 248 9.55 -15.29 10.13
C PRO A 248 8.60 -14.92 8.98
N LEU A 249 7.87 -15.86 8.39
CA LEU A 249 6.92 -15.66 7.29
C LEU A 249 5.55 -15.13 7.74
N LEU A 250 5.33 -15.13 9.05
CA LEU A 250 4.03 -15.20 9.68
C LEU A 250 3.60 -13.84 10.26
N LYS A 251 4.10 -12.73 9.68
CA LYS A 251 3.79 -11.37 10.12
C LYS A 251 3.33 -10.50 8.95
N THR A 252 2.08 -10.06 9.09
CA THR A 252 1.35 -8.96 8.46
C THR A 252 2.01 -8.22 7.29
N ALA A 253 1.32 -8.23 6.14
CA ALA A 253 1.52 -7.45 4.91
C ALA A 253 1.96 -5.97 5.03
N LEU A 254 1.71 -5.30 6.16
CA LEU A 254 2.12 -3.90 6.35
C LEU A 254 3.36 -3.71 7.22
N VAL A 255 3.98 -4.81 7.68
CA VAL A 255 4.87 -4.79 8.83
C VAL A 255 6.03 -5.73 8.56
N GLU A 256 7.26 -5.26 8.74
CA GLU A 256 8.43 -6.13 8.68
C GLU A 256 8.79 -6.66 10.06
N VAL A 257 9.05 -7.95 10.15
CA VAL A 257 9.82 -8.51 11.26
C VAL A 257 10.99 -9.27 10.70
N GLY A 258 12.19 -8.75 10.97
CA GLY A 258 13.38 -9.49 10.67
C GLY A 258 14.64 -8.73 11.06
N GLY A 259 15.19 -9.12 12.22
CA GLY A 259 16.62 -9.11 12.56
C GLY A 259 17.34 -7.76 12.56
N VAL A 260 17.93 -7.42 13.70
CA VAL A 260 18.94 -6.36 13.80
C VAL A 260 20.10 -6.70 12.84
N LYS A 261 20.03 -6.16 11.62
CA LYS A 261 21.16 -6.15 10.70
C LYS A 261 21.65 -4.73 10.61
N ILE A 262 22.95 -4.58 10.83
CA ILE A 262 23.65 -3.30 10.78
C ILE A 262 23.61 -2.83 9.32
N VAL A 263 22.61 -2.01 8.99
CA VAL A 263 22.66 -1.17 7.79
C VAL A 263 23.77 -0.15 8.04
N LYS A 264 24.66 0.07 7.08
CA LYS A 264 25.64 1.16 7.18
C LYS A 264 24.85 2.47 7.35
N ILE A 265 24.90 3.03 8.55
CA ILE A 265 24.20 4.27 8.87
C ILE A 265 24.92 5.40 8.10
N PRO A 266 24.20 6.21 7.30
CA PRO A 266 24.76 7.39 6.67
C PRO A 266 25.43 8.28 7.71
N SER A 267 26.58 8.88 7.38
CA SER A 267 27.29 9.79 8.30
C SER A 267 26.43 10.97 8.77
N LEU A 268 25.48 11.42 7.94
CA LEU A 268 24.50 12.46 8.30
C LEU A 268 23.63 12.07 9.52
N LEU A 269 23.38 10.78 9.71
CA LEU A 269 22.58 10.23 10.81
C LEU A 269 23.43 9.80 12.01
N SER A 270 24.76 9.95 11.97
CA SER A 270 25.59 9.69 13.14
C SER A 270 25.18 10.62 14.29
N ILE A 271 25.06 10.07 15.49
CA ILE A 271 24.78 10.82 16.71
C ILE A 271 26.09 11.44 17.19
N ARG A 272 26.10 12.75 17.39
CA ARG A 272 27.23 13.47 17.98
C ARG A 272 26.96 13.76 19.44
N VAL A 273 28.01 13.85 20.25
CA VAL A 273 27.90 14.09 21.70
C VAL A 273 27.29 15.47 21.99
N ASP A 274 27.55 16.46 21.14
CA ASP A 274 27.09 17.85 21.33
C ASP A 274 25.68 18.12 20.76
N GLU A 275 25.00 17.10 20.22
CA GLU A 275 23.69 17.29 19.60
C GLU A 275 22.56 17.40 20.63
N SER A 276 21.61 18.31 20.36
CA SER A 276 20.43 18.45 21.21
C SER A 276 19.64 17.15 21.29
N VAL A 277 19.02 16.88 22.46
CA VAL A 277 18.23 15.67 22.71
C VAL A 277 17.14 15.46 21.65
N LEU A 278 16.54 16.55 21.15
CA LEU A 278 15.53 16.49 20.10
C LEU A 278 16.11 15.98 18.77
N ILE A 279 17.24 16.55 18.33
CA ILE A 279 17.89 16.16 17.07
C ILE A 279 18.35 14.71 17.15
N SER A 280 18.99 14.32 18.26
CA SER A 280 19.40 12.95 18.53
C SER A 280 18.22 11.98 18.52
N GLY A 281 17.09 12.36 19.14
CA GLY A 281 15.86 11.58 19.12
C GLY A 281 15.28 11.40 17.72
N ILE A 282 15.22 12.49 16.93
CA ILE A 282 14.76 12.44 15.54
C ILE A 282 15.65 11.51 14.71
N LYS A 283 16.98 11.64 14.82
CA LYS A 283 17.94 10.77 14.12
C LYS A 283 17.75 9.31 14.50
N LEU A 284 17.58 8.99 15.78
CA LEU A 284 17.33 7.62 16.25
C LEU A 284 16.07 7.02 15.62
N HIS A 285 14.97 7.78 15.56
CA HIS A 285 13.75 7.31 14.89
C HIS A 285 13.94 7.16 13.37
N VAL A 286 14.67 8.05 12.70
CA VAL A 286 14.96 7.91 11.27
C VAL A 286 15.85 6.69 11.00
N ILE A 287 16.89 6.47 11.81
CA ILE A 287 17.74 5.26 11.74
C ILE A 287 16.89 4.01 11.91
N ARG A 288 15.95 4.02 12.87
CA ARG A 288 14.99 2.93 13.06
C ARG A 288 14.18 2.69 11.79
N ILE A 289 13.54 3.72 11.25
CA ILE A 289 12.71 3.64 10.04
C ILE A 289 13.50 3.07 8.85
N ILE A 290 14.78 3.43 8.70
CA ILE A 290 15.70 2.88 7.70
C ILE A 290 16.03 1.41 8.00
N ARG A 291 16.41 1.09 9.24
CA ARG A 291 16.81 -0.25 9.67
C ARG A 291 15.67 -1.26 9.52
N ASP A 292 14.47 -0.85 9.87
CA ASP A 292 13.25 -1.66 9.81
C ASP A 292 12.70 -1.76 8.36
N ARG A 293 13.44 -1.22 7.37
CA ARG A 293 13.13 -1.14 5.92
C ARG A 293 11.71 -0.68 5.58
N SER A 294 11.06 0.01 6.52
CA SER A 294 9.74 0.59 6.36
C SER A 294 9.72 1.58 5.19
N ILE A 295 10.84 2.25 4.92
CA ILE A 295 11.04 3.15 3.78
C ILE A 295 10.89 2.43 2.44
N LEU A 296 11.49 1.25 2.27
CA LEU A 296 11.44 0.53 0.99
C LEU A 296 10.00 0.13 0.68
N MET A 297 9.28 -0.34 1.69
CA MET A 297 7.86 -0.68 1.60
C MET A 297 7.00 0.52 1.25
N VAL A 298 7.14 1.61 2.00
CA VAL A 298 6.40 2.85 1.74
C VAL A 298 6.71 3.36 0.34
N SER A 299 7.97 3.30 -0.09
CA SER A 299 8.39 3.74 -1.42
C SER A 299 7.77 2.89 -2.54
N LEU A 300 7.70 1.57 -2.38
CA LEU A 300 7.13 0.69 -3.39
C LEU A 300 5.61 0.92 -3.51
N VAL A 301 4.90 0.99 -2.38
CA VAL A 301 3.44 1.23 -2.38
C VAL A 301 3.12 2.62 -2.93
N ALA A 302 3.85 3.65 -2.50
CA ALA A 302 3.69 5.00 -3.00
C ALA A 302 4.00 5.10 -4.50
N LEU A 303 5.01 4.39 -4.99
CA LEU A 303 5.34 4.32 -6.42
C LEU A 303 4.26 3.60 -7.23
N ILE A 304 3.75 2.47 -6.76
CA ILE A 304 2.65 1.74 -7.41
C ILE A 304 1.43 2.63 -7.52
N PHE A 305 1.03 3.29 -6.43
CA PHE A 305 -0.13 4.17 -6.42
C PHE A 305 0.09 5.42 -7.30
N LEU A 306 1.27 6.04 -7.24
CA LEU A 306 1.60 7.17 -8.09
C LEU A 306 1.51 6.79 -9.57
N MET A 307 2.18 5.71 -9.97
CA MET A 307 2.22 5.27 -11.37
C MET A 307 0.83 4.85 -11.87
N ALA A 308 0.05 4.15 -11.03
CA ALA A 308 -1.31 3.80 -11.39
C ALA A 308 -2.23 5.02 -11.55
N ASN A 309 -2.07 6.03 -10.69
CA ASN A 309 -2.83 7.26 -10.74
C ASN A 309 -2.48 8.11 -11.97
N MET A 310 -1.20 8.22 -12.31
CA MET A 310 -0.76 8.91 -13.53
C MET A 310 -1.21 8.15 -14.78
N ALA A 311 -1.07 6.82 -14.81
CA ALA A 311 -1.55 5.99 -15.90
C ALA A 311 -3.06 6.14 -16.11
N PHE A 312 -3.85 6.07 -15.03
CA PHE A 312 -5.31 6.26 -15.12
C PHE A 312 -5.68 7.65 -15.64
N SER A 313 -4.97 8.68 -15.18
CA SER A 313 -5.19 10.05 -15.60
C SER A 313 -4.97 10.26 -17.11
N ASN A 314 -3.82 9.83 -17.63
CA ASN A 314 -3.54 9.92 -19.06
C ASN A 314 -4.50 9.09 -19.90
N LEU A 315 -4.93 7.93 -19.38
CA LEU A 315 -5.96 7.13 -20.03
C LEU A 315 -7.29 7.89 -20.16
N MET A 316 -7.63 8.83 -19.26
CA MET A 316 -8.85 9.64 -19.39
C MET A 316 -8.72 10.76 -20.44
N GLY A 317 -7.51 11.11 -20.88
CA GLY A 317 -7.25 11.98 -22.04
C GLY A 317 -7.58 13.47 -21.87
N ASP A 318 -7.86 13.94 -20.66
CA ASP A 318 -8.17 15.35 -20.37
C ASP A 318 -7.11 15.93 -19.41
N SER A 319 -6.59 17.12 -19.76
CA SER A 319 -5.55 17.82 -19.00
C SER A 319 -5.97 18.14 -17.57
N GLY A 320 -7.28 18.32 -17.32
CA GLY A 320 -7.83 18.48 -15.97
C GLY A 320 -7.59 17.26 -15.07
N PHE A 321 -7.56 16.04 -15.63
CA PHE A 321 -7.25 14.84 -14.86
C PHE A 321 -5.77 14.74 -14.50
N SER A 322 -4.87 15.27 -15.33
CA SER A 322 -3.43 15.25 -15.08
C SER A 322 -3.09 16.11 -13.86
N ASP A 323 -3.65 17.32 -13.81
CA ASP A 323 -3.55 18.21 -12.65
C ASP A 323 -4.16 17.57 -11.39
N LEU A 324 -5.35 16.98 -11.51
CA LEU A 324 -6.00 16.29 -10.40
C LEU A 324 -5.17 15.10 -9.90
N ALA A 325 -4.49 14.37 -10.80
CA ALA A 325 -3.65 13.25 -10.44
C ALA A 325 -2.42 13.69 -9.63
N VAL A 326 -1.75 14.77 -10.04
CA VAL A 326 -0.63 15.36 -9.29
C VAL A 326 -1.09 15.80 -7.90
N VAL A 327 -2.22 16.50 -7.80
CA VAL A 327 -2.80 16.95 -6.53
C VAL A 327 -3.19 15.76 -5.64
N THR A 328 -3.84 14.75 -6.21
CA THR A 328 -4.26 13.52 -5.50
C THR A 328 -3.07 12.77 -4.94
N SER A 329 -1.98 12.65 -5.70
CA SER A 329 -0.75 11.99 -5.25
C SER A 329 -0.13 12.72 -4.05
N THR A 330 -0.12 14.05 -4.10
CA THR A 330 0.44 14.92 -3.06
C THR A 330 -0.37 14.85 -1.76
N ILE A 331 -1.70 14.72 -1.86
CA ILE A 331 -2.60 14.73 -0.70
C ILE A 331 -2.75 13.34 -0.08
N LEU A 332 -3.03 12.32 -0.89
CA LEU A 332 -3.38 10.99 -0.38
C LEU A 332 -2.14 10.13 -0.13
N TYR A 333 -1.20 10.06 -1.08
CA TYR A 333 -0.07 9.13 -0.98
C TYR A 333 0.97 9.61 0.02
N THR A 334 1.16 10.92 0.14
CA THR A 334 2.02 11.50 1.18
C THR A 334 1.43 11.28 2.58
N ALA A 335 0.13 11.47 2.78
CA ALA A 335 -0.51 11.28 4.08
C ALA A 335 -0.50 9.81 4.54
N PHE A 336 -0.46 8.87 3.59
CA PHE A 336 -0.33 7.44 3.86
C PHE A 336 1.01 7.08 4.52
N ILE A 337 2.06 7.88 4.31
CA ILE A 337 3.42 7.58 4.79
C ILE A 337 3.50 7.58 6.32
N PRO A 338 3.15 8.68 7.02
CA PRO A 338 3.12 8.66 8.49
C PRO A 338 2.16 7.62 9.06
N ALA A 339 1.04 7.35 8.40
CA ALA A 339 0.08 6.35 8.85
C ALA A 339 0.70 4.93 8.89
N VAL A 340 1.42 4.52 7.85
CA VAL A 340 2.14 3.23 7.84
C VAL A 340 3.22 3.19 8.92
N LEU A 341 3.99 4.27 9.06
CA LEU A 341 5.02 4.35 10.11
C LEU A 341 4.42 4.23 11.52
N SER A 342 3.22 4.79 11.70
CA SER A 342 2.45 4.75 12.95
C SER A 342 2.01 3.33 13.33
N ILE A 343 1.59 2.52 12.35
CA ILE A 343 1.27 1.11 12.55
C ILE A 343 2.51 0.34 13.00
N ASN A 344 3.64 0.55 12.33
CA ASN A 344 4.90 -0.11 12.68
C ASN A 344 5.34 0.26 14.10
N TRP A 345 5.22 1.52 14.48
CA TRP A 345 5.48 1.96 15.85
C TRP A 345 4.56 1.29 16.87
N GLY A 346 3.24 1.25 16.58
CA GLY A 346 2.24 0.66 17.46
C GLY A 346 2.46 -0.83 17.73
N LEU A 347 3.09 -1.53 16.79
CA LEU A 347 3.38 -2.96 16.92
C LEU A 347 4.66 -3.29 17.68
N PHE A 348 5.70 -2.46 17.57
CA PHE A 348 7.04 -2.79 18.11
C PHE A 348 7.50 -1.92 19.28
N GLU A 349 7.07 -0.67 19.35
CA GLU A 349 7.64 0.29 20.30
C GLU A 349 6.67 0.76 21.37
N ARG A 350 5.36 0.69 21.11
CA ARG A 350 4.35 1.12 22.06
C ARG A 350 4.51 0.44 23.44
N ASP A 351 4.83 -0.84 23.44
CA ASP A 351 5.02 -1.62 24.69
C ASP A 351 6.30 -1.21 25.43
N ASN A 352 7.27 -0.58 24.76
CA ASN A 352 8.56 -0.18 25.34
C ASN A 352 8.57 1.27 25.84
N LEU A 353 7.41 1.95 25.83
CA LEU A 353 7.30 3.34 26.29
C LEU A 353 7.60 3.53 27.77
N TRP A 354 7.52 2.45 28.57
CA TRP A 354 7.85 2.47 29.99
C TRP A 354 9.28 3.00 30.26
N VAL A 355 10.22 2.76 29.34
CA VAL A 355 11.60 3.28 29.43
C VAL A 355 11.64 4.81 29.41
N PHE A 356 10.67 5.44 28.74
CA PHE A 356 10.57 6.90 28.67
C PHE A 356 9.67 7.49 29.76
N GLN A 357 8.83 6.67 30.41
CA GLN A 357 8.04 7.10 31.57
C GLN A 357 8.92 7.38 32.80
N VAL A 358 10.04 6.66 32.95
CA VAL A 358 10.96 6.83 34.09
C VAL A 358 11.86 8.07 33.99
N VAL A 359 11.86 8.76 32.84
CA VAL A 359 12.66 9.98 32.62
C VAL A 359 11.74 11.21 32.66
N ARG A 360 12.18 12.27 33.34
CA ARG A 360 11.45 13.55 33.39
C ARG A 360 11.18 14.07 31.97
N ASP A 361 9.93 14.35 31.66
CA ASP A 361 9.44 14.75 30.33
C ASP A 361 9.78 13.76 29.20
N GLY A 362 10.14 12.51 29.53
CA GLY A 362 10.64 11.53 28.56
C GLY A 362 9.63 11.21 27.48
N ILE A 363 8.38 10.94 27.85
CA ILE A 363 7.26 10.69 26.91
C ILE A 363 7.04 11.88 25.98
N ARG A 364 7.07 13.11 26.54
CA ARG A 364 6.90 14.33 25.75
C ARG A 364 8.02 14.46 24.73
N ARG A 365 9.28 14.32 25.16
CA ARG A 365 10.45 14.42 24.26
C ARG A 365 10.41 13.34 23.18
N TYR A 366 10.06 12.12 23.55
CA TYR A 366 9.89 10.99 22.64
C TYR A 366 8.81 11.26 21.59
N ALA A 367 7.64 11.76 21.99
CA ALA A 367 6.55 12.06 21.07
C ALA A 367 6.93 13.18 20.08
N VAL A 368 7.61 14.24 20.56
CA VAL A 368 8.09 15.33 19.70
C VAL A 368 9.15 14.81 18.70
N SER A 369 10.09 13.98 19.13
CA SER A 369 11.08 13.39 18.22
C SER A 369 10.45 12.42 17.22
N LEU A 370 9.44 11.66 17.62
CA LEU A 370 8.69 10.78 16.74
C LEU A 370 7.95 11.59 15.66
N MET A 371 7.23 12.66 16.05
CA MET A 371 6.57 13.57 15.10
C MET A 371 7.57 14.18 14.11
N GLY A 372 8.72 14.66 14.60
CA GLY A 372 9.77 15.23 13.75
C GLY A 372 10.32 14.22 12.74
N SER A 373 10.49 12.96 13.15
CA SER A 373 10.95 11.90 12.24
C SER A 373 9.92 11.56 11.16
N TYR A 374 8.62 11.48 11.51
CA TYR A 374 7.56 11.24 10.53
C TYR A 374 7.45 12.38 9.54
N PHE A 375 7.55 13.62 10.04
CA PHE A 375 7.53 14.81 9.20
C PHE A 375 8.67 14.82 8.19
N ILE A 376 9.92 14.60 8.62
CA ILE A 376 11.09 14.60 7.72
C ILE A 376 10.94 13.54 6.63
N VAL A 377 10.54 12.33 7.00
CA VAL A 377 10.36 11.24 6.03
C VAL A 377 9.22 11.56 5.07
N ALA A 378 8.06 11.96 5.58
CA ALA A 378 6.90 12.29 4.74
C ALA A 378 7.16 13.48 3.83
N LEU A 379 7.85 14.51 4.30
CA LEU A 379 8.21 15.69 3.50
C LEU A 379 9.14 15.30 2.35
N LEU A 380 10.19 14.52 2.63
CA LEU A 380 11.12 14.04 1.61
C LEU A 380 10.39 13.24 0.52
N PHE A 381 9.52 12.31 0.93
CA PHE A 381 8.72 11.54 -0.02
C PHE A 381 7.69 12.39 -0.76
N SER A 382 7.06 13.36 -0.11
CA SER A 382 6.12 14.29 -0.73
C SER A 382 6.76 14.99 -1.92
N PHE A 383 7.96 15.54 -1.75
CA PHE A 383 8.70 16.19 -2.82
C PHE A 383 9.16 15.20 -3.91
N ILE A 384 9.64 14.01 -3.53
CA ILE A 384 10.02 12.98 -4.51
C ILE A 384 8.83 12.59 -5.37
N LEU A 385 7.68 12.28 -4.76
CA LEU A 385 6.47 11.87 -5.46
C LEU A 385 5.95 13.01 -6.34
N TYR A 386 5.94 14.25 -5.82
CA TYR A 386 5.55 15.43 -6.58
C TYR A 386 6.43 15.64 -7.83
N VAL A 387 7.76 15.58 -7.68
CA VAL A 387 8.70 15.72 -8.79
C VAL A 387 8.52 14.60 -9.83
N ILE A 388 8.31 13.35 -9.39
CA ILE A 388 8.07 12.24 -10.31
C ILE A 388 6.73 12.42 -11.03
N ALA A 389 5.65 12.72 -10.30
CA ALA A 389 4.32 12.98 -10.88
C ALA A 389 4.39 14.08 -11.93
N TYR A 390 5.14 15.13 -11.64
CA TYR A 390 5.36 16.26 -12.50
C TYR A 390 6.14 15.91 -13.78
N ILE A 391 7.25 15.19 -13.66
CA ILE A 391 8.04 14.74 -14.82
C ILE A 391 7.16 13.91 -15.76
N ILE A 392 6.27 13.10 -15.19
CA ILE A 392 5.36 12.24 -15.92
C ILE A 392 4.23 13.06 -16.59
N SER A 393 3.68 14.09 -15.92
CA SER A 393 2.59 14.91 -16.46
C SER A 393 3.03 15.93 -17.51
N GLY A 394 4.31 16.29 -17.56
CA GLY A 394 4.83 17.28 -18.52
C GLY A 394 4.34 18.71 -18.29
N GLY A 395 3.83 19.05 -17.09
CA GLY A 395 3.25 20.36 -16.74
C GLY A 395 4.26 21.50 -16.55
N THR A 396 3.99 22.48 -15.67
CA THR A 396 4.99 23.41 -15.08
C THR A 396 5.36 23.05 -13.62
N PRO A 397 6.65 23.00 -13.23
CA PRO A 397 7.03 22.42 -11.95
C PRO A 397 6.88 23.46 -10.84
N PHE A 398 6.63 22.98 -9.61
CA PHE A 398 6.65 23.82 -8.40
C PHE A 398 5.64 24.96 -8.41
N LEU A 399 4.39 24.67 -8.78
CA LEU A 399 3.29 25.58 -8.47
C LEU A 399 3.31 25.88 -6.96
N VAL A 400 3.16 27.16 -6.62
CA VAL A 400 3.30 27.64 -5.24
C VAL A 400 2.32 26.90 -4.32
N LEU A 401 1.08 26.73 -4.77
CA LEU A 401 0.04 26.03 -4.00
C LEU A 401 0.31 24.53 -3.86
N ASP A 402 0.85 23.88 -4.90
CA ASP A 402 1.21 22.46 -4.82
C ASP A 402 2.38 22.24 -3.87
N SER A 403 3.34 23.16 -3.85
CA SER A 403 4.46 23.16 -2.90
C SER A 403 3.97 23.37 -1.46
N LEU A 404 2.99 24.26 -1.28
CA LEU A 404 2.32 24.44 0.02
C LEU A 404 1.59 23.19 0.46
N LEU A 405 0.85 22.51 -0.43
CA LEU A 405 0.21 21.22 -0.13
C LEU A 405 1.25 20.14 0.19
N ALA A 406 2.31 20.06 -0.60
CA ALA A 406 3.40 19.11 -0.43
C ALA A 406 4.13 19.29 0.91
N ALA A 407 4.08 20.48 1.51
CA ALA A 407 4.58 20.74 2.86
C ALA A 407 3.51 20.53 3.96
N ALA A 408 2.28 21.01 3.74
CA ALA A 408 1.19 20.97 4.70
C ALA A 408 0.75 19.54 5.04
N ILE A 409 0.61 18.68 4.01
CA ILE A 409 0.13 17.31 4.17
C ILE A 409 1.07 16.49 5.08
N PRO A 410 2.41 16.48 4.88
CA PRO A 410 3.35 15.87 5.82
C PRO A 410 3.21 16.36 7.26
N VAL A 411 3.01 17.66 7.49
CA VAL A 411 2.87 18.23 8.84
C VAL A 411 1.64 17.65 9.52
N PHE A 412 0.46 17.80 8.91
CA PHE A 412 -0.78 17.38 9.54
C PHE A 412 -0.90 15.86 9.65
N SER A 413 -0.47 15.11 8.63
CA SER A 413 -0.48 13.64 8.67
C SER A 413 0.47 13.09 9.73
N SER A 414 1.62 13.73 9.98
CA SER A 414 2.55 13.32 11.05
C SER A 414 1.98 13.61 12.44
N LEU A 415 1.40 14.79 12.64
CA LEU A 415 0.75 15.16 13.90
C LEU A 415 -0.43 14.24 14.21
N SER A 416 -1.31 14.00 13.24
CA SER A 416 -2.48 13.15 13.40
C SER A 416 -2.09 11.68 13.56
N SER A 417 -1.10 11.17 12.83
CA SER A 417 -0.60 9.79 12.98
C SER A 417 -0.10 9.53 14.39
N VAL A 418 0.69 10.45 14.95
CA VAL A 418 1.13 10.31 16.35
C VAL A 418 -0.06 10.40 17.30
N PHE A 419 -0.95 11.40 17.15
CA PHE A 419 -2.15 11.51 17.98
C PHE A 419 -2.97 10.21 18.03
N PHE A 420 -3.30 9.66 16.86
CA PHE A 420 -4.12 8.46 16.76
C PHE A 420 -3.37 7.21 17.23
N SER A 421 -2.05 7.15 17.09
CA SER A 421 -1.26 6.02 17.62
C SER A 421 -1.36 5.88 19.14
N PHE A 422 -1.46 6.99 19.86
CA PHE A 422 -1.64 6.99 21.31
C PHE A 422 -3.10 6.80 21.73
N LYS A 423 -4.07 7.20 20.90
CA LYS A 423 -5.51 7.13 21.23
C LYS A 423 -6.20 5.85 20.78
N LEU A 424 -5.81 5.30 19.64
CA LEU A 424 -6.45 4.11 19.11
C LEU A 424 -5.93 2.84 19.81
N PRO A 425 -6.74 1.77 19.86
CA PRO A 425 -6.29 0.46 20.31
C PRO A 425 -5.11 -0.02 19.48
N ARG A 426 -4.19 -0.80 20.06
CA ARG A 426 -3.08 -1.39 19.31
C ARG A 426 -3.56 -2.07 18.01
N PRO A 427 -2.91 -1.85 16.86
CA PRO A 427 -3.21 -2.61 15.65
C PRO A 427 -2.95 -4.10 15.92
N GLY A 428 -3.98 -4.93 15.77
CA GLY A 428 -3.89 -6.37 16.07
C GLY A 428 -3.46 -7.20 14.85
N ASN A 429 -3.97 -6.85 13.67
CA ASN A 429 -3.61 -7.45 12.38
C ASN A 429 -3.86 -6.45 11.23
N VAL A 430 -3.35 -6.72 10.03
CA VAL A 430 -3.43 -5.79 8.88
C VAL A 430 -4.85 -5.46 8.44
N PHE A 431 -5.77 -6.42 8.60
CA PHE A 431 -7.17 -6.26 8.20
C PHE A 431 -8.06 -5.86 9.38
N SER A 432 -7.47 -5.51 10.52
CA SER A 432 -8.23 -5.14 11.71
C SER A 432 -8.76 -3.73 11.55
N VAL A 433 -9.93 -3.50 12.14
CA VAL A 433 -10.55 -2.16 12.24
C VAL A 433 -9.55 -1.14 12.80
N SER A 434 -8.76 -1.53 13.81
CA SER A 434 -7.73 -0.64 14.35
C SER A 434 -6.71 -0.21 13.29
N THR A 435 -6.15 -1.15 12.52
CA THR A 435 -5.19 -0.82 11.45
C THR A 435 -5.80 0.09 10.39
N LEU A 436 -7.05 -0.15 10.00
CA LEU A 436 -7.76 0.72 9.08
C LEU A 436 -7.91 2.15 9.64
N LEU A 437 -8.24 2.29 10.93
CA LEU A 437 -8.35 3.59 11.58
C LEU A 437 -6.99 4.31 11.67
N HIS A 438 -5.89 3.59 11.89
CA HIS A 438 -4.54 4.16 11.85
C HIS A 438 -4.15 4.66 10.45
N ILE A 439 -4.82 4.19 9.40
CA ILE A 439 -4.62 4.67 8.01
C ILE A 439 -5.57 5.81 7.69
N LEU A 440 -6.87 5.58 7.82
CA LEU A 440 -7.89 6.52 7.36
C LEU A 440 -7.92 7.81 8.17
N MET A 441 -7.76 7.73 9.51
CA MET A 441 -7.91 8.91 10.35
C MET A 441 -6.79 9.94 10.10
N PRO A 442 -5.50 9.57 10.05
CA PRO A 442 -4.46 10.53 9.71
C PRO A 442 -4.63 11.14 8.32
N MET A 443 -5.03 10.33 7.33
CA MET A 443 -5.29 10.80 5.97
C MET A 443 -6.43 11.82 5.95
N ILE A 444 -7.62 11.48 6.45
CA ILE A 444 -8.79 12.37 6.48
C ILE A 444 -8.47 13.68 7.21
N VAL A 445 -7.85 13.58 8.39
CA VAL A 445 -7.51 14.77 9.18
C VAL A 445 -6.51 15.66 8.46
N SER A 446 -5.52 15.08 7.76
CA SER A 446 -4.55 15.87 6.99
C SER A 446 -5.21 16.62 5.83
N VAL A 447 -6.17 16.01 5.13
CA VAL A 447 -6.94 16.66 4.05
C VAL A 447 -7.80 17.79 4.62
N ILE A 448 -8.48 17.56 5.75
CA ILE A 448 -9.33 18.58 6.40
C ILE A 448 -8.51 19.82 6.77
N PHE A 449 -7.33 19.64 7.38
CA PHE A 449 -6.50 20.79 7.75
C PHE A 449 -5.80 21.46 6.56
N ALA A 450 -5.53 20.72 5.48
CA ALA A 450 -5.02 21.30 4.23
C ALA A 450 -6.13 21.87 3.32
N PHE A 451 -7.40 21.73 3.70
CA PHE A 451 -8.56 22.02 2.85
C PHE A 451 -8.58 23.45 2.30
N PRO A 452 -8.23 24.52 3.05
CA PRO A 452 -8.22 25.87 2.49
C PRO A 452 -7.26 26.03 1.31
N VAL A 453 -6.08 25.40 1.36
CA VAL A 453 -5.12 25.41 0.24
C VAL A 453 -5.69 24.63 -0.94
N LEU A 454 -6.34 23.49 -0.67
CA LEU A 454 -6.96 22.64 -1.68
C LEU A 454 -8.08 23.39 -2.42
N VAL A 455 -8.96 24.10 -1.70
CA VAL A 455 -10.02 24.93 -2.28
C VAL A 455 -9.46 26.00 -3.21
N VAL A 456 -8.41 26.71 -2.78
CA VAL A 456 -7.76 27.72 -3.61
C VAL A 456 -7.13 27.07 -4.85
N ARG A 457 -6.44 25.93 -4.69
CA ARG A 457 -5.81 25.19 -5.79
C ARG A 457 -6.81 24.65 -6.81
N THR A 458 -8.04 24.33 -6.40
CA THR A 458 -9.09 23.90 -7.31
C THR A 458 -9.74 25.04 -8.10
N SER A 459 -9.43 26.30 -7.79
CA SER A 459 -9.96 27.42 -8.56
C SER A 459 -9.03 27.77 -9.73
N ALA A 460 -9.56 27.74 -10.96
CA ALA A 460 -8.78 27.85 -12.18
C ALA A 460 -7.94 29.14 -12.27
N THR A 461 -8.43 30.25 -11.71
CA THR A 461 -7.76 31.55 -11.78
C THR A 461 -6.66 31.74 -10.73
N LEU A 462 -6.77 31.09 -9.56
CA LEU A 462 -5.79 31.24 -8.47
C LEU A 462 -4.76 30.11 -8.42
N ALA A 463 -5.00 29.02 -9.16
CA ALA A 463 -4.14 27.84 -9.18
C ALA A 463 -2.74 28.11 -9.76
N SER A 464 -2.67 28.85 -10.88
CA SER A 464 -1.43 29.12 -11.60
C SER A 464 -0.66 30.29 -11.01
N GLU A 465 -1.34 31.39 -10.69
CA GLU A 465 -0.74 32.64 -10.21
C GLU A 465 -1.49 33.18 -8.98
N PRO A 466 -1.34 32.55 -7.80
CA PRO A 466 -1.98 33.04 -6.60
C PRO A 466 -1.37 34.40 -6.20
N PRO A 467 -2.20 35.41 -5.88
CA PRO A 467 -1.69 36.70 -5.42
C PRO A 467 -0.91 36.53 -4.11
N ILE A 468 0.23 37.23 -3.98
CA ILE A 468 1.14 37.11 -2.83
C ILE A 468 0.42 37.23 -1.47
N PRO A 469 -0.52 38.17 -1.26
CA PRO A 469 -1.26 38.26 0.00
C PRO A 469 -2.02 36.97 0.36
N LEU A 470 -2.57 36.27 -0.64
CA LEU A 470 -3.27 35.00 -0.43
C LEU A 470 -2.30 33.90 0.00
N VAL A 471 -1.13 33.82 -0.64
CA VAL A 471 -0.06 32.86 -0.28
C VAL A 471 0.39 33.08 1.17
N ILE A 472 0.61 34.35 1.57
CA ILE A 472 1.00 34.70 2.94
C ILE A 472 -0.10 34.30 3.94
N LEU A 473 -1.36 34.57 3.61
CA LEU A 473 -2.50 34.21 4.47
C LEU A 473 -2.60 32.68 4.64
N LEU A 474 -2.46 31.91 3.56
CA LEU A 474 -2.45 30.45 3.60
C LEU A 474 -1.28 29.92 4.43
N MET A 475 -0.07 30.48 4.27
CA MET A 475 1.09 30.14 5.09
C MET A 475 0.87 30.42 6.58
N ALA A 476 0.35 31.61 6.91
CA ALA A 476 0.03 31.98 8.28
C ALA A 476 -1.03 31.04 8.89
N TYR A 477 -2.06 30.70 8.11
CA TYR A 477 -3.08 29.72 8.50
C TYR A 477 -2.45 28.36 8.79
N LEU A 478 -1.63 27.82 7.89
CA LEU A 478 -1.01 26.51 8.03
C LEU A 478 -0.09 26.44 9.25
N ILE A 479 0.76 27.45 9.44
CA ILE A 479 1.69 27.51 10.57
C ILE A 479 0.92 27.66 11.89
N GLY A 480 -0.06 28.56 11.93
CA GLY A 480 -0.88 28.80 13.13
C GLY A 480 -1.68 27.57 13.54
N THR A 481 -2.36 26.93 12.58
CA THR A 481 -3.13 25.70 12.84
C THR A 481 -2.23 24.53 13.21
N ALA A 482 -1.10 24.32 12.52
CA ALA A 482 -0.13 23.29 12.88
C ALA A 482 0.40 23.48 14.30
N TYR A 483 0.69 24.71 14.73
CA TYR A 483 1.11 25.01 16.10
C TYR A 483 0.04 24.68 17.13
N VAL A 484 -1.22 25.08 16.88
CA VAL A 484 -2.35 24.77 17.78
C VAL A 484 -2.57 23.25 17.88
N VAL A 485 -2.58 22.55 16.74
CA VAL A 485 -2.73 21.09 16.70
C VAL A 485 -1.56 20.42 17.44
N TYR A 486 -0.32 20.81 17.18
CA TYR A 486 0.87 20.31 17.87
C TYR A 486 0.74 20.43 19.39
N ARG A 487 0.34 21.61 19.90
CA ARG A 487 0.14 21.83 21.35
C ARG A 487 -0.91 20.89 21.92
N ARG A 488 -2.01 20.66 21.20
CA ARG A 488 -3.08 19.74 21.61
C ARG A 488 -2.63 18.29 21.59
N VAL A 489 -1.94 17.85 20.53
CA VAL A 489 -1.45 16.47 20.43
C VAL A 489 -0.48 16.19 21.58
N ILE A 490 0.47 17.07 21.86
CA ILE A 490 1.41 16.89 22.97
C ILE A 490 0.71 16.82 24.33
N GLY A 491 -0.25 17.72 24.61
CA GLY A 491 -1.02 17.66 25.86
C GLY A 491 -1.78 16.34 26.02
N VAL A 492 -2.30 15.81 24.92
CA VAL A 492 -3.03 14.54 24.91
C VAL A 492 -2.10 13.34 25.07
N VAL A 493 -0.95 13.31 24.39
CA VAL A 493 0.01 12.22 24.49
C VAL A 493 0.54 12.08 25.92
N VAL A 494 0.88 13.21 26.56
CA VAL A 494 1.39 13.23 27.94
C VAL A 494 0.34 12.77 28.96
N SER A 495 -0.95 12.93 28.68
CA SER A 495 -2.04 12.48 29.58
C SER A 495 -2.53 11.06 29.31
N SER A 496 -2.08 10.43 28.22
CA SER A 496 -2.56 9.11 27.76
C SER A 496 -1.67 7.93 28.17
N VAL A 497 -0.53 8.22 28.79
CA VAL A 497 0.53 7.29 29.17
C VAL A 497 0.85 7.50 30.63
#